data_AF-A0A3B0CIC9-F1
#
_entry.id   AF-A0A3B0CIC9-F1
#
_cell.length_a   1.000
_cell.length_b   1.000
_cell.length_c   1.000
_cell.angle_alpha   90.00
_cell.angle_beta   90.00
_cell.angle_gamma   90.00
#
_symmetry.space_group_name_H-M   'P 1'
#
loop_
_entity.id
_entity.type
_entity.pdbx_description
1 polymer ?
#
loop_
_entity_poly.entity_id
_entity_poly.type
_entity_poly.pdbx_seq_one_letter_code
_entity_poly.pdbx_strand_id
1 'polypeptide(L)'
;MTISGLQAYIRNKDHNPDNKIGYFYKLIEEVGELSEMIRNNSRAEETGTIKGTIEEELCDVLYYTVALANVYQIDLEERFRQKEELNKIKWGK
;
A
#
# COMPACT_ATOMS: atom_id res chain seq x y z
N MET A 1 12.42 6.67 1.69
CA MET A 1 12.30 5.20 1.83
C MET A 1 12.02 4.61 0.45
N THR A 2 12.67 3.50 0.07
CA THR A 2 12.39 2.79 -1.20
C THR A 2 11.29 1.74 -1.00
N ILE A 3 10.73 1.19 -2.09
CA ILE A 3 9.74 0.08 -2.00
C ILE A 3 10.38 -1.14 -1.34
N SER A 4 11.59 -1.52 -1.78
CA SER A 4 12.40 -2.57 -1.16
C SER A 4 12.67 -2.32 0.34
N GLY A 5 12.99 -1.08 0.70
CA GLY A 5 13.18 -0.67 2.10
C GLY A 5 11.89 -0.78 2.92
N LEU A 6 10.75 -0.37 2.36
CA LEU A 6 9.44 -0.50 2.99
C LEU A 6 9.03 -1.97 3.14
N GLN A 7 9.28 -2.81 2.14
CA GLN A 7 9.06 -4.26 2.21
C GLN A 7 9.86 -4.88 3.35
N ALA A 8 11.15 -4.55 3.47
CA ALA A 8 12.00 -5.05 4.54
C ALA A 8 11.51 -4.59 5.93
N TYR A 9 11.15 -3.31 6.05
CA TYR A 9 10.61 -2.74 7.29
C TYR A 9 9.32 -3.46 7.73
N ILE A 10 8.35 -3.58 6.84
CA ILE A 10 7.06 -4.24 7.14
C ILE A 10 7.29 -5.72 7.46
N ARG A 11 8.11 -6.42 6.67
CA ARG A 11 8.40 -7.84 6.92
C ARG A 11 9.00 -8.11 8.31
N ASN A 12 9.84 -7.20 8.81
CA ASN A 12 10.43 -7.34 10.14
C ASN A 12 9.43 -7.01 11.28
N LYS A 13 8.45 -6.15 11.00
CA LYS A 13 7.47 -5.69 12.00
C LYS A 13 6.22 -6.56 12.05
N ASP A 14 5.75 -7.02 10.90
CA ASP A 14 4.44 -7.62 10.69
C ASP A 14 4.50 -8.60 9.52
N HIS A 15 4.71 -9.88 9.85
CA HIS A 15 4.82 -10.94 8.86
C HIS A 15 4.30 -12.27 9.38
N ASN A 16 3.11 -12.63 8.93
CA ASN A 16 2.49 -13.92 9.18
C ASN A 16 2.06 -14.58 7.85
N PRO A 17 2.92 -15.42 7.25
CA PRO A 17 2.63 -16.10 5.99
C PRO A 17 1.36 -16.95 6.00
N ASP A 18 0.92 -17.43 7.16
CA ASP A 18 -0.26 -18.28 7.28
C ASP A 18 -1.57 -17.48 7.29
N ASN A 19 -1.50 -16.17 7.54
CA ASN A 19 -2.66 -15.28 7.64
C ASN A 19 -2.86 -14.37 6.40
N LYS A 20 -2.65 -14.88 5.19
CA LYS A 20 -2.77 -14.08 3.95
C LYS A 20 -4.11 -13.36 3.81
N ILE A 21 -5.20 -14.04 4.16
CA ILE A 21 -6.55 -13.47 4.08
C ILE A 21 -6.76 -12.34 5.09
N GLY A 22 -6.14 -12.40 6.27
CA GLY A 22 -6.19 -11.32 7.25
C GLY A 22 -5.58 -10.03 6.73
N TYR A 23 -4.43 -10.11 6.05
CA TYR A 23 -3.82 -8.94 5.38
C TYR A 23 -4.72 -8.39 4.27
N PHE A 24 -5.41 -9.25 3.53
CA PHE A 24 -6.37 -8.80 2.53
C PHE A 24 -7.57 -8.08 3.15
N TYR A 25 -8.13 -8.61 4.25
CA TYR A 25 -9.22 -7.94 4.96
C TYR A 25 -8.82 -6.56 5.47
N LYS A 26 -7.62 -6.44 6.06
CA LYS A 26 -7.10 -5.13 6.47
C LYS A 26 -6.92 -4.19 5.30
N LEU A 27 -6.38 -4.64 4.16
CA LEU A 27 -6.31 -3.81 2.95
C LEU A 27 -7.70 -3.25 2.55
N ILE A 28 -8.74 -4.09 2.58
CA ILE A 28 -10.10 -3.65 2.23
C ILE A 28 -10.68 -2.67 3.26
N GLU A 29 -10.37 -2.86 4.53
CA GLU A 29 -10.71 -1.92 5.62
C GLU A 29 -10.10 -0.54 5.34
N GLU A 30 -8.78 -0.45 5.10
CA GLU A 30 -8.11 0.83 4.84
C GLU A 30 -8.60 1.50 3.55
N VAL A 31 -8.99 0.72 2.53
CA VAL A 31 -9.62 1.28 1.31
C VAL A 31 -10.98 1.90 1.63
N GLY A 32 -11.72 1.32 2.58
CA GLY A 32 -12.98 1.87 3.08
C GLY A 32 -12.77 3.19 3.82
N GLU A 33 -11.79 3.23 4.73
CA GLU A 33 -11.42 4.45 5.47
C GLU A 33 -10.92 5.55 4.53
N LEU A 34 -10.07 5.19 3.56
CA LEU A 34 -9.63 6.09 2.48
C LEU A 34 -10.81 6.68 1.71
N SER A 35 -11.79 5.84 1.35
CA SER A 35 -13.00 6.30 0.66
C SER A 35 -13.77 7.34 1.48
N GLU A 36 -13.88 7.13 2.79
CA GLU A 36 -14.52 8.08 3.69
C GLU A 36 -13.76 9.41 3.77
N MET A 37 -12.44 9.36 3.91
CA MET A 37 -11.61 10.57 4.00
C MET A 37 -11.59 11.35 2.67
N ILE A 38 -11.62 10.67 1.53
CA ILE A 38 -11.77 11.30 0.21
C ILE A 38 -13.12 11.99 0.10
N ARG A 39 -14.21 11.31 0.49
CA ARG A 39 -15.57 11.89 0.45
C ARG A 39 -15.66 13.17 1.28
N ASN A 40 -14.96 13.21 2.41
CA ASN A 40 -14.94 14.35 3.32
C ASN A 40 -13.86 15.40 2.96
N ASN A 41 -12.98 15.11 1.99
CA ASN A 41 -11.79 15.90 1.66
C ASN A 41 -10.94 16.23 2.91
N SER A 42 -10.80 15.27 3.84
CA SER A 42 -10.05 15.48 5.07
C SER A 42 -8.54 15.49 4.79
N ARG A 43 -7.90 16.66 4.86
CA ARG A 43 -6.46 16.84 4.57
C ARG A 43 -5.65 17.19 5.81
N ALA A 44 -4.46 16.61 5.94
CA ALA A 44 -3.56 16.87 7.07
C ALA A 44 -3.16 18.33 7.26
N GLU A 45 -3.05 19.09 6.16
CA GLU A 45 -2.78 20.53 6.21
C GLU A 45 -3.89 21.33 6.89
N GLU A 46 -5.14 20.87 6.78
CA GLU A 46 -6.33 21.54 7.33
C GLU A 46 -6.59 21.14 8.79
N THR A 47 -6.35 19.89 9.13
CA THR A 47 -6.56 19.35 10.49
C THR A 47 -5.36 19.58 11.42
N GLY A 48 -4.19 19.90 10.87
CA GLY A 48 -2.93 20.01 11.61
C GLY A 48 -2.38 18.69 12.14
N THR A 49 -2.96 17.56 11.71
CA THR A 49 -2.57 16.21 12.11
C THR A 49 -2.76 15.25 10.95
N ILE A 50 -1.92 14.22 10.82
CA ILE A 50 -2.14 13.18 9.80
C ILE A 50 -3.34 12.29 10.15
N LYS A 51 -3.76 12.24 11.41
CA LYS A 51 -4.80 11.32 11.85
C LYS A 51 -6.18 11.68 11.28
N GLY A 52 -6.89 10.71 10.71
CA GLY A 52 -8.19 10.86 10.07
C GLY A 52 -8.13 11.67 8.79
N THR A 53 -7.12 11.42 7.95
CA THR A 53 -6.88 12.19 6.72
C THR A 53 -6.58 11.29 5.55
N ILE A 54 -6.79 11.80 4.34
CA ILE A 54 -6.44 11.11 3.09
C ILE A 54 -4.96 10.67 3.11
N GLU A 55 -4.07 11.48 3.69
CA GLU A 55 -2.65 11.15 3.80
C GLU A 55 -2.37 9.90 4.66
N GLU A 56 -3.05 9.76 5.81
CA GLU A 56 -2.94 8.56 6.66
C GLU A 56 -3.47 7.33 5.91
N GLU A 57 -4.68 7.43 5.37
CA GLU A 57 -5.33 6.28 4.74
C GLU A 57 -4.60 5.81 3.46
N LEU A 58 -3.99 6.73 2.70
CA LEU A 58 -3.11 6.37 1.58
C LEU A 58 -1.87 5.61 2.07
N CYS A 59 -1.30 5.99 3.22
CA CYS A 59 -0.18 5.27 3.83
C CYS A 59 -0.61 3.88 4.29
N ASP A 60 -1.80 3.73 4.87
CA ASP A 60 -2.30 2.45 5.38
C ASP A 60 -2.69 1.49 4.24
N VAL A 61 -3.30 1.99 3.17
CA VAL A 61 -3.51 1.22 1.93
C VAL A 61 -2.17 0.76 1.33
N LEU A 62 -1.17 1.64 1.27
CA LEU A 62 0.17 1.26 0.81
C LEU A 62 0.79 0.21 1.73
N TYR A 63 0.65 0.36 3.05
CA TYR A 63 1.18 -0.56 4.05
C TYR A 63 0.66 -1.98 3.80
N TYR A 64 -0.66 -2.17 3.74
CA TYR A 64 -1.23 -3.51 3.56
C TYR A 64 -1.04 -4.07 2.16
N THR A 65 -0.93 -3.22 1.13
CA THR A 65 -0.51 -3.65 -0.21
C THR A 65 0.90 -4.27 -0.17
N VAL A 66 1.83 -3.64 0.54
CA VAL A 66 3.20 -4.13 0.70
C VAL A 66 3.27 -5.35 1.63
N ALA A 67 2.46 -5.39 2.69
CA ALA A 67 2.34 -6.54 3.57
C ALA A 67 1.85 -7.78 2.81
N LEU A 68 0.84 -7.62 1.95
CA LEU A 68 0.38 -8.68 1.06
C LEU A 68 1.51 -9.19 0.16
N ALA A 69 2.23 -8.29 -0.51
CA ALA A 69 3.36 -8.71 -1.32
C ALA A 69 4.39 -9.51 -0.52
N ASN A 70 4.67 -9.11 0.73
CA ASN A 70 5.57 -9.86 1.60
C ASN A 70 5.08 -11.28 1.92
N VAL A 71 3.81 -11.46 2.29
CA VAL A 71 3.29 -12.81 2.62
C VAL A 71 3.12 -13.72 1.40
N TYR A 72 3.05 -13.13 0.20
CA TYR A 72 3.11 -13.86 -1.07
C TYR A 72 4.54 -13.96 -1.65
N GLN A 73 5.56 -13.48 -0.94
CA GLN A 73 6.97 -13.50 -1.37
C GLN A 73 7.21 -12.81 -2.73
N ILE A 74 6.48 -11.73 -2.98
CA ILE A 74 6.57 -10.92 -4.20
C ILE A 74 7.59 -9.80 -3.97
N ASP A 75 8.59 -9.69 -4.83
CA ASP A 75 9.43 -8.50 -4.95
C ASP A 75 8.65 -7.42 -5.72
N LEU A 76 8.08 -6.44 -5.01
CA LEU A 76 7.24 -5.43 -5.65
C LEU A 76 8.03 -4.54 -6.60
N GLU A 77 9.28 -4.23 -6.27
CA GLU A 77 10.11 -3.35 -7.08
C GLU A 77 10.47 -4.01 -8.41
N GLU A 78 10.84 -5.29 -8.37
CA GLU A 78 11.06 -6.10 -9.56
C GLU A 78 9.79 -6.20 -10.42
N ARG A 79 8.64 -6.56 -9.81
CA ARG A 79 7.38 -6.73 -10.55
C ARG A 79 6.86 -5.42 -11.13
N PHE A 80 7.05 -4.30 -10.44
CA PHE A 80 6.67 -2.99 -10.96
C PHE A 80 7.49 -2.65 -12.21
N ARG A 81 8.81 -2.85 -12.19
CA ARG A 81 9.67 -2.65 -13.37
C ARG A 81 9.26 -3.54 -14.54
N GLN A 82 9.01 -4.83 -14.29
CA GLN A 82 8.54 -5.76 -15.34
C GLN A 82 7.21 -5.30 -15.96
N LYS A 83 6.27 -4.83 -15.14
CA LYS A 83 4.98 -4.31 -15.61
C LYS A 83 5.14 -3.06 -16.46
N GLU A 84 6.05 -2.15 -16.10
CA GLU A 84 6.32 -0.94 -16.87
C GLU A 84 6.94 -1.24 -18.23
N GLU A 85 7.86 -2.20 -18.32
CA GLU A 85 8.40 -2.63 -19.63
C GLU A 85 7.30 -3.22 -20.54
N LEU A 86 6.37 -3.99 -19.98
CA LEU A 86 5.20 -4.48 -20.72
C LEU A 86 4.29 -3.32 -21.17
N ASN A 87 4.11 -2.30 -20.34
CA ASN A 87 3.32 -1.12 -20.68
C ASN A 87 3.94 -0.32 -21.83
N LYS A 88 5.28 -0.16 -21.85
CA LYS A 88 6.01 0.48 -22.95
C LYS A 88 5.76 -0.23 -24.28
N ILE A 89 5.86 -1.56 -24.28
CA ILE A 89 5.58 -2.38 -25.47
C ILE A 89 4.13 -2.21 -25.93
N LYS A 90 3.18 -2.25 -24.99
CA LYS A 90 1.74 -2.21 -25.30
C LYS A 90 1.27 -0.84 -25.81
N TRP A 91 1.83 0.24 -25.27
CA TRP A 91 1.36 1.60 -25.51
C TRP A 91 2.34 2.45 -26.34
N GLY A 92 3.47 1.87 -26.77
CA GLY A 92 4.45 2.54 -27.63
C GLY A 92 5.11 3.76 -26.99
N LYS A 93 5.28 3.75 -25.65
CA LYS A 93 6.01 4.79 -24.93
C LYS A 93 7.45 4.37 -24.66
#